data_AF-A0AAC8UVJ3-F1
#
_entry.id   AF-A0AAC8UVJ3-F1
#
_cell.length_a   1.000
_cell.length_b   1.000
_cell.length_c   1.000
_cell.angle_alpha   90.00
_cell.angle_beta   90.00
_cell.angle_gamma   90.00
#
_symmetry.space_group_name_H-M   'P 1'
#
loop_
_entity.id
_entity.type
_entity.pdbx_description
1 polymer ?
#
loop_
_entity_poly.entity_id
_entity_poly.type
_entity_poly.pdbx_seq_one_letter_code
_entity_poly.pdbx_strand_id
1 'polypeptide(L)'
;MKDDKANVELTIFRLIEFYEQGKLDVRLNKKSRLFLDEMGISYKRMVREALMVLSKSQYFRGPSAVHHQESNHNLRGYEFLVALYKEQLYVKFYVSTRGAELRSLHPSEKSPDQTFTKFK
;
A
#
# COMPACT_ATOMS: atom_id res chain seq x y z
N MET A 1 11.91 -15.66 0.41
CA MET A 1 11.62 -15.71 -1.05
C MET A 1 10.32 -16.44 -1.40
N LYS A 2 9.98 -17.61 -0.83
CA LYS A 2 8.60 -18.16 -0.91
C LYS A 2 7.71 -17.66 0.22
N ASP A 3 8.25 -17.64 1.44
CA ASP A 3 7.51 -17.23 2.64
C ASP A 3 7.10 -15.76 2.60
N ASP A 4 7.96 -14.89 2.06
CA ASP A 4 7.64 -13.46 1.91
C ASP A 4 6.44 -13.24 0.98
N LYS A 5 6.35 -13.99 -0.12
CA LYS A 5 5.22 -13.88 -1.05
C LYS A 5 3.91 -14.32 -0.40
N ALA A 6 3.90 -15.48 0.27
CA ALA A 6 2.72 -15.96 0.99
C ALA A 6 2.30 -14.96 2.09
N ASN A 7 3.27 -14.41 2.84
CA ASN A 7 3.00 -13.40 3.86
C ASN A 7 2.43 -12.10 3.28
N VAL A 8 2.91 -11.66 2.11
CA VAL A 8 2.37 -10.47 1.45
C VAL A 8 1.00 -10.74 0.86
N GLU A 9 0.74 -11.90 0.26
CA GLU A 9 -0.60 -12.28 -0.21
C GLU A 9 -1.62 -12.32 0.95
N LEU A 10 -1.25 -12.92 2.09
CA LEU A 10 -2.05 -12.88 3.31
C LEU A 10 -2.27 -11.45 3.81
N THR A 11 -1.25 -10.59 3.69
CA THR A 11 -1.36 -9.18 4.06
C THR A 11 -2.32 -8.43 3.13
N ILE A 12 -2.28 -8.69 1.82
CA ILE A 12 -3.22 -8.11 0.85
C ILE A 12 -4.65 -8.54 1.19
N PHE A 13 -4.86 -9.82 1.48
CA PHE A 13 -6.17 -10.31 1.92
C PHE A 13 -6.66 -9.57 3.17
N ARG A 14 -5.80 -9.42 4.18
CA ARG A 14 -6.12 -8.64 5.40
C ARG A 14 -6.41 -7.17 5.12
N LEU A 15 -5.71 -6.54 4.18
CA LEU A 15 -5.95 -5.15 3.80
C LEU A 15 -7.34 -4.98 3.18
N ILE A 16 -7.76 -5.93 2.35
CA ILE A 16 -9.11 -5.96 1.76
C ILE A 16 -10.15 -6.14 2.87
N GLU A 17 -9.94 -7.10 3.77
CA GLU A 17 -10.82 -7.33 4.93
C GLU A 17 -10.94 -6.08 5.81
N PHE A 18 -9.82 -5.42 6.13
CA PHE A 18 -9.83 -4.18 6.91
C PHE A 18 -10.56 -3.05 6.18
N TYR A 19 -10.45 -2.95 4.86
CA TYR A 19 -11.22 -1.98 4.09
C TYR A 19 -12.72 -2.26 4.17
N GLU A 20 -13.15 -3.50 3.97
CA GLU A 20 -14.56 -3.91 4.03
C GLU A 20 -15.18 -3.71 5.42
N GLN A 21 -14.39 -3.93 6.48
CA GLN A 21 -14.82 -3.73 7.88
C GLN A 21 -14.71 -2.27 8.37
N GLY A 22 -14.26 -1.33 7.53
CA GLY A 22 -14.05 0.06 7.94
C GLY A 22 -12.87 0.28 8.89
N LYS A 23 -11.91 -0.66 8.95
CA LYS A 23 -10.69 -0.65 9.76
C LYS A 23 -9.44 -0.17 9.01
N LEU A 24 -9.61 0.33 7.78
CA LEU A 24 -8.56 0.99 7.03
C LEU A 24 -8.69 2.51 7.18
N ASP A 25 -7.76 3.12 7.92
CA ASP A 25 -7.66 4.58 8.03
C ASP A 25 -6.85 5.15 6.85
N VAL A 26 -7.28 6.28 6.30
CA VAL A 26 -6.66 6.90 5.12
C VAL A 26 -5.97 8.20 5.55
N ARG A 27 -4.66 8.12 5.79
CA ARG A 27 -3.80 9.23 6.24
C ARG A 27 -2.77 9.61 5.19
N LEU A 28 -3.27 10.11 4.08
CA LEU A 28 -2.47 10.46 2.91
C LEU A 28 -1.48 11.60 3.19
N ASN A 29 -0.24 11.41 2.73
CA ASN A 29 0.77 12.46 2.67
C ASN A 29 0.40 13.56 1.65
N LYS A 30 1.12 14.70 1.68
CA LYS A 30 0.85 15.85 0.81
C LYS A 30 0.83 15.48 -0.68
N LYS A 31 1.80 14.69 -1.13
CA LYS A 31 1.93 14.27 -2.53
C LYS A 31 0.72 13.47 -3.02
N SER A 32 0.23 12.55 -2.19
CA SER A 32 -0.94 11.72 -2.51
C SER A 32 -2.22 12.54 -2.59
N ARG A 33 -2.36 13.57 -1.75
CA ARG A 33 -3.50 14.49 -1.80
C ARG A 33 -3.51 15.30 -3.09
N LEU A 34 -2.38 15.93 -3.42
CA LEU A 34 -2.22 16.69 -4.67
C LEU A 34 -2.54 15.83 -5.90
N PHE A 35 -2.02 14.61 -5.95
CA PHE A 35 -2.31 13.68 -7.03
C PHE A 35 -3.82 13.37 -7.17
N LEU A 36 -4.51 13.13 -6.05
CA LEU A 36 -5.96 12.87 -6.09
C LEU A 36 -6.75 14.10 -6.56
N ASP A 37 -6.33 15.29 -6.13
CA ASP A 37 -6.95 16.56 -6.54
C ASP A 37 -6.76 16.79 -8.04
N GLU A 38 -5.56 16.54 -8.58
CA GLU A 38 -5.24 16.62 -10.01
C GLU A 38 -6.04 15.61 -10.85
N MET A 39 -6.23 14.40 -10.34
CA MET A 39 -7.01 13.36 -11.03
C MET A 39 -8.52 13.63 -11.02
N GLY A 40 -9.01 14.48 -10.12
CA GLY A 40 -10.46 14.71 -9.95
C GLY A 40 -11.23 13.47 -9.49
N ILE A 41 -10.55 12.50 -8.87
CA ILE A 41 -11.14 11.23 -8.42
C ILE A 41 -11.22 11.22 -6.90
N SER A 42 -12.37 10.80 -6.36
CA SER A 42 -12.52 10.65 -4.91
C SER A 42 -11.49 9.66 -4.34
N TYR A 43 -10.91 10.00 -3.18
CA TYR A 43 -9.96 9.10 -2.51
C TYR A 43 -10.57 7.71 -2.27
N LYS A 44 -11.86 7.61 -1.92
CA LYS A 44 -12.54 6.33 -1.66
C LYS A 44 -12.48 5.40 -2.88
N ARG A 45 -12.76 5.95 -4.07
CA ARG A 45 -12.71 5.19 -5.33
C ARG A 45 -11.29 4.73 -5.63
N MET A 46 -10.32 5.65 -5.55
CA MET A 46 -8.92 5.34 -5.83
C MET A 46 -8.36 4.28 -4.88
N VAL A 47 -8.65 4.37 -3.58
CA VAL A 47 -8.23 3.37 -2.58
C VAL A 47 -8.83 2.01 -2.88
N ARG A 48 -10.13 1.93 -3.18
CA ARG A 48 -10.79 0.68 -3.55
C ARG A 48 -10.12 0.04 -4.75
N GLU A 49 -9.92 0.79 -5.82
CA GLU A 49 -9.32 0.27 -7.04
C GLU A 49 -7.86 -0.16 -6.82
N ALA A 50 -7.07 0.61 -6.07
CA ALA A 50 -5.71 0.24 -5.70
C ALA A 50 -5.66 -1.08 -4.92
N LEU A 51 -6.54 -1.28 -3.94
CA LEU A 51 -6.64 -2.54 -3.18
C LEU A 51 -6.98 -3.74 -4.08
N MET A 52 -7.91 -3.57 -5.02
CA MET A 52 -8.32 -4.64 -5.95
C MET A 52 -7.21 -5.09 -6.91
N VAL A 53 -6.21 -4.24 -7.15
CA VAL A 53 -5.07 -4.55 -8.02
C VAL A 53 -3.79 -4.87 -7.25
N LEU A 54 -3.80 -4.86 -5.90
CA LEU A 54 -2.62 -5.17 -5.10
C LEU A 54 -2.09 -6.59 -5.37
N SER A 55 -2.98 -7.58 -5.51
CA SER A 55 -2.58 -8.97 -5.85
C SER A 55 -2.00 -9.09 -7.25
N LYS A 56 -2.24 -8.09 -8.10
CA LYS A 56 -1.68 -7.97 -9.45
C LYS A 56 -0.50 -6.99 -9.50
N SER A 57 -0.05 -6.47 -8.35
CA SER A 57 1.08 -5.55 -8.32
C SER A 57 2.31 -6.26 -8.86
N GLN A 58 3.16 -5.54 -9.57
CA GLN A 58 4.36 -6.15 -10.13
C GLN A 58 5.45 -6.28 -9.07
N TYR A 59 5.49 -5.33 -8.14
CA TYR A 59 6.53 -5.26 -7.12
C TYR A 59 5.93 -4.96 -5.75
N PHE A 60 6.57 -5.49 -4.72
CA PHE A 60 6.29 -5.19 -3.33
C PHE A 60 7.58 -5.12 -2.51
N ARG A 61 7.52 -4.46 -1.35
CA ARG A 61 8.52 -4.57 -0.30
C ARG A 61 7.87 -4.53 1.08
N GLY A 62 8.51 -5.20 2.03
CA GLY A 62 8.03 -5.38 3.40
C GLY A 62 7.81 -6.85 3.77
N PRO A 63 7.46 -7.16 5.03
CA PRO A 63 7.26 -6.20 6.12
C PRO A 63 8.55 -5.47 6.52
N SER A 64 8.50 -4.14 6.64
CA SER A 64 9.58 -3.33 7.21
C SER A 64 9.19 -2.79 8.58
N ALA A 65 10.18 -2.49 9.44
CA ALA A 65 9.94 -1.78 10.68
C ALA A 65 9.55 -0.32 10.40
N VAL A 66 8.57 0.20 11.13
CA VAL A 66 8.18 1.62 11.03
C VAL A 66 9.06 2.43 11.98
N HIS A 67 10.14 3.00 11.47
CA HIS A 67 11.16 3.70 12.27
C HIS A 67 10.72 5.04 12.87
N HIS A 68 9.55 5.57 12.49
CA HIS A 68 9.08 6.91 12.91
C HIS A 68 7.82 6.88 13.80
N GLN A 69 7.40 5.71 14.28
CA GLN A 69 6.28 5.58 15.23
C GLN A 69 6.78 4.84 16.47
N GLU A 70 7.47 5.58 17.34
CA GLU A 70 8.06 5.09 18.59
C GLU A 70 7.06 4.42 19.55
N SER A 71 5.75 4.60 19.34
CA SER A 71 4.70 4.13 20.23
C SER A 71 3.96 2.86 19.79
N ASN A 72 4.29 2.28 18.62
CA ASN A 72 3.51 1.15 18.11
C ASN A 72 4.37 0.08 17.42
N HIS A 73 5.09 -0.69 18.25
CA HIS A 73 5.96 -1.81 17.84
C HIS A 73 5.28 -2.90 16.99
N ASN A 74 3.95 -2.87 16.88
CA ASN A 74 3.17 -3.84 16.11
C ASN A 74 2.83 -3.40 14.69
N LEU A 75 3.27 -2.20 14.26
CA LEU A 75 3.05 -1.74 12.89
C LEU A 75 4.16 -2.22 11.95
N ARG A 76 3.74 -2.80 10.83
CA ARG A 76 4.62 -3.25 9.75
C ARG A 76 4.35 -2.46 8.48
N GLY A 77 5.41 -1.96 7.88
CA GLY A 77 5.36 -1.25 6.61
C GLY A 77 5.29 -2.21 5.43
N TYR A 78 4.35 -1.96 4.53
CA TYR A 78 4.21 -2.65 3.26
C TYR A 78 4.07 -1.63 2.14
N GLU A 79 4.79 -1.85 1.06
CA GLU A 79 4.82 -0.92 -0.06
C GLU A 79 4.71 -1.68 -1.38
N PHE A 80 3.96 -1.13 -2.31
CA PHE A 80 3.57 -1.77 -3.56
C PHE A 80 3.74 -0.82 -4.73
N LEU A 81 4.12 -1.35 -5.88
CA LEU A 81 4.03 -0.66 -7.16
C LEU A 81 2.89 -1.29 -7.97
N VAL A 82 1.78 -0.57 -8.06
CA VAL A 82 0.56 -1.01 -8.77
C VAL A 82 0.42 -0.28 -10.09
N ALA A 83 0.02 -1.00 -11.14
CA ALA A 83 -0.33 -0.38 -12.40
C ALA A 83 -1.81 0.00 -12.39
N LEU A 84 -2.11 1.30 -12.46
CA LEU A 84 -3.47 1.82 -12.48
C LEU A 84 -3.50 3.10 -13.33
N TYR A 85 -4.55 3.30 -14.14
CA TYR A 85 -4.68 4.48 -15.01
C TYR A 85 -3.51 4.72 -15.99
N LYS A 86 -2.86 3.65 -16.47
CA LYS A 86 -1.63 3.69 -17.30
C LYS A 86 -0.40 4.27 -16.58
N GLU A 87 -0.50 4.47 -15.27
CA GLU A 87 0.61 4.90 -14.44
C GLU A 87 1.04 3.79 -13.48
N GLN A 88 2.28 3.86 -13.02
CA GLN A 88 2.75 3.06 -11.90
C GLN A 88 2.58 3.88 -10.63
N LEU A 89 1.64 3.48 -9.79
CA LEU A 89 1.41 4.11 -8.49
C LEU A 89 2.22 3.40 -7.42
N TYR A 90 2.86 4.21 -6.58
CA TYR A 90 3.43 3.81 -5.31
C TYR A 90 2.36 3.87 -4.22
N VAL A 91 2.15 2.73 -3.56
CA VAL A 91 1.15 2.59 -2.50
C VAL A 91 1.83 2.08 -1.24
N LYS A 92 1.59 2.74 -0.10
CA LYS A 92 2.20 2.40 1.19
C LYS A 92 1.17 2.25 2.29
N PHE A 93 1.23 1.11 2.96
CA PHE A 93 0.42 0.78 4.12
C PHE A 93 1.27 0.58 5.37
N TYR A 94 0.69 0.93 6.52
CA TYR A 94 1.10 0.42 7.83
C TYR A 94 0.04 -0.54 8.32
N VAL A 95 0.44 -1.76 8.66
CA VAL A 95 -0.48 -2.85 9.02
C VAL A 95 -0.19 -3.30 10.45
N SER A 96 -1.25 -3.44 11.24
CA SER A 96 -1.22 -4.03 12.58
C SER A 96 -2.18 -5.21 12.67
N THR A 97 -2.30 -5.81 13.85
CA THR A 97 -3.31 -6.83 14.15
C THR A 97 -4.73 -6.28 14.22
N ARG A 98 -4.91 -4.96 14.40
CA ARG A 98 -6.23 -4.33 14.65
C ARG A 98 -6.79 -3.57 13.45
N GLY A 99 -5.96 -3.27 12.46
CA GLY A 99 -6.32 -2.46 11.30
C GLY A 99 -5.07 -1.99 10.54
N ALA A 100 -5.30 -1.10 9.58
CA ALA A 100 -4.24 -0.56 8.73
C ALA A 100 -4.40 0.94 8.48
N GLU A 101 -3.28 1.59 8.14
CA GLU A 101 -3.24 2.97 7.65
C GLU A 101 -2.72 3.00 6.21
N LEU A 102 -3.43 3.64 5.30
CA LEU A 102 -2.90 4.03 3.98
C LEU A 102 -2.19 5.38 4.10
N ARG A 103 -0.89 5.43 3.76
CA ARG A 103 -0.04 6.63 3.93
C ARG A 103 0.35 7.29 2.62
N SER A 104 0.55 6.50 1.58
CA SER A 104 0.94 6.99 0.26
C SER A 104 0.12 6.31 -0.82
N LEU A 105 -0.35 7.11 -1.77
CA LEU A 105 -0.99 6.69 -3.01
C LEU A 105 -0.74 7.80 -4.04
N HIS A 106 0.29 7.63 -4.87
CA HIS A 106 0.69 8.61 -5.89
C HIS A 106 1.58 7.95 -6.94
N PRO A 107 1.88 8.61 -8.07
CA PRO A 107 2.82 8.10 -9.06
C PRO A 107 4.20 7.81 -8.46
N SER A 108 4.80 6.70 -8.88
CA SER A 108 6.18 6.36 -8.50
C SER A 108 7.15 7.33 -9.16
N GLU A 109 8.08 7.88 -8.38
CA GLU A 109 9.15 8.75 -8.92
C GLU A 109 10.32 7.96 -9.49
N LYS A 110 10.44 6.69 -9.08
CA LYS A 110 11.60 5.85 -9.38
C LYS A 110 11.14 4.46 -9.79
N SER A 111 11.93 3.84 -10.66
CA SER A 111 11.84 2.41 -10.92
C SER A 111 12.08 1.61 -9.63
N PRO A 112 11.50 0.39 -9.51
CA PRO A 112 11.80 -0.50 -8.40
C PRO A 112 13.31 -0.75 -8.31
N ASP A 113 13.87 -0.53 -7.12
CA ASP A 113 15.26 -0.84 -6.80
C ASP A 113 15.40 -2.28 -6.25
N GLN A 114 16.62 -2.66 -5.85
CA GLN A 114 16.92 -3.99 -5.31
C GLN A 114 16.19 -4.34 -4.00
N THR A 115 15.54 -3.36 -3.33
CA THR A 115 14.77 -3.58 -2.11
C THR A 115 13.35 -4.06 -2.40
N PHE A 116 12.90 -3.99 -3.66
CA PHE A 116 11.62 -4.53 -4.10
C PHE A 116 11.74 -5.97 -4.59
N THR A 117 10.79 -6.79 -4.17
CA THR A 117 10.58 -8.15 -4.68
C THR A 117 9.52 -8.10 -5.78
N LYS A 118 9.76 -8.81 -6.89
CA LYS A 118 8.80 -8.97 -7.98
C LYS A 118 7.79 -10.08 -7.64
N PHE A 119 6.49 -9.82 -7.77
CA PHE A 119 5.48 -10.88 -7.81
C PHE A 119 5.72 -11.71 -9.08
N LYS A 120 6.32 -12.89 -8.95
CA LYS A 120 6.42 -13.88 -10.02
C LYS A 120 5.08 -14.57 -10.26
#